data_AF-A0A023UGL1-F1
#
_entry.id   AF-A0A023UGL1-F1
#
_cell.length_a   1.000
_cell.length_b   1.000
_cell.length_c   1.000
_cell.angle_alpha   90.00
_cell.angle_beta   90.00
_cell.angle_gamma   90.00
#
_symmetry.space_group_name_H-M   'P 1'
#
loop_
_entity.id
_entity.type
_entity.pdbx_description
1 polymer ?
#
loop_
_entity_poly.entity_id
_entity_poly.type
_entity_poly.pdbx_seq_one_letter_code
_entity_poly.pdbx_strand_id
1 'polypeptide(L)' 'IPNAIRVVEGVYTNKFPGGVAYRCSFRVTEAVYLIERMVDVLAQKLEIDKAEIRLPSFIRKAQFPYATPLGLE' A
#
# COMPACT_ATOMS: atom_id res chain seq x y z
N ILE A 1 -2.55 2.21 -10.59
CA ILE A 1 -3.07 3.46 -9.96
C ILE A 1 -2.27 4.64 -10.49
N PRO A 2 -2.88 5.57 -11.24
CA PRO A 2 -2.18 6.70 -11.84
C PRO A 2 -1.97 7.89 -10.90
N ASN A 3 -2.87 8.10 -9.92
CA ASN A 3 -2.82 9.20 -8.96
C ASN A 3 -2.93 8.66 -7.54
N ALA A 4 -2.07 9.11 -6.63
CA ALA A 4 -2.09 8.74 -5.22
C ALA A 4 -1.54 9.89 -4.36
N ILE A 5 -2.05 10.01 -3.13
CA ILE A 5 -1.55 10.93 -2.11
C ILE A 5 -1.45 10.19 -0.78
N ARG A 6 -0.48 10.57 0.05
CA ARG A 6 -0.31 10.06 1.41
C ARG A 6 -0.05 11.21 2.38
N VAL A 7 -0.69 11.17 3.54
CA VAL A 7 -0.47 12.11 4.65
C VAL A 7 -0.44 11.28 5.93
N VAL A 8 0.54 11.52 6.80
CA VAL A 8 0.71 10.82 8.07
C VAL A 8 0.93 11.85 9.16
N GLU A 9 0.16 11.75 10.25
CA GLU A 9 0.30 12.60 11.43
C GLU A 9 0.88 11.78 12.59
N GLY A 10 2.02 12.21 13.12
CA GLY A 10 2.63 11.64 14.31
C GLY A 10 2.16 12.38 15.56
N VAL A 11 1.69 11.65 16.57
CA VAL A 11 1.19 12.23 17.83
C VAL A 11 1.99 11.74 19.03
N TYR A 12 2.23 12.63 19.99
CA TYR A 12 2.88 12.30 21.26
C TYR A 12 1.88 11.74 22.27
N THR A 13 2.29 10.72 23.01
CA THR A 13 1.50 10.09 24.08
C THR A 13 2.41 9.59 25.19
N ASN A 14 1.84 9.29 26.36
CA ASN A 14 2.57 8.74 27.51
C ASN A 14 2.85 7.23 27.34
N LYS A 15 3.45 6.85 26.21
CA LYS A 15 3.80 5.46 25.86
C LYS A 15 5.29 5.38 25.55
N PHE A 16 5.86 4.17 25.64
CA PHE A 16 7.26 3.94 25.28
C PHE A 16 7.53 4.31 23.81
N PRO A 17 8.72 4.86 23.51
CA PRO A 17 9.10 5.24 22.15
C PRO A 17 9.28 3.99 21.27
N GLY A 18 9.12 4.16 19.96
CA GLY A 18 9.32 3.09 19.00
C GLY A 18 8.61 3.36 17.68
N GLY A 19 8.22 2.27 16.99
CA GLY A 19 7.44 2.33 15.77
C GLY A 19 8.07 1.56 14.63
N VAL A 20 9.23 2.01 14.14
CA VAL A 20 9.99 1.30 13.10
C VAL A 20 10.78 0.17 13.76
N ALA A 21 10.23 -1.05 13.74
CA ALA A 21 10.85 -2.25 14.29
C ALA A 21 10.32 -3.52 13.58
N TYR A 22 10.78 -4.70 14.01
CA TYR A 22 10.19 -6.00 13.65
C TYR A 22 9.87 -6.21 12.16
N ARG A 23 10.89 -6.07 11.29
CA ARG A 23 10.79 -6.28 9.84
C ARG A 23 9.80 -5.34 9.12
N CYS A 24 9.53 -4.16 9.69
CA CYS A 24 8.62 -3.20 9.08
C CYS A 24 9.14 -2.50 7.82
N SER A 25 10.44 -2.64 7.50
CA SER A 25 11.09 -2.03 6.34
C SER A 25 10.70 -0.55 6.17
N PHE A 26 10.87 0.25 7.22
CA PHE A 26 10.48 1.67 7.24
C PHE A 26 9.02 1.93 6.84
N ARG A 27 8.09 1.25 7.53
CA ARG A 27 6.63 1.36 7.34
C ARG A 27 6.08 0.71 6.06
N VAL A 28 6.88 -0.09 5.35
CA VAL A 28 6.39 -0.89 4.21
C VAL A 28 5.39 -1.94 4.67
N THR A 29 5.50 -2.47 5.89
CA THR A 29 4.48 -3.39 6.43
C THR A 29 3.09 -2.78 6.46
N GLU A 30 2.98 -1.53 6.91
CA GLU A 30 1.73 -0.79 6.96
C GLU A 30 1.25 -0.41 5.55
N ALA A 31 2.17 -0.05 4.65
CA ALA A 31 1.83 0.28 3.26
C ALA A 31 1.24 -0.93 2.51
N VAL A 32 1.87 -2.10 2.63
CA VAL A 32 1.39 -3.36 2.02
C VAL A 32 0.07 -3.77 2.64
N TYR A 33 -0.05 -3.68 3.98
CA TYR A 33 -1.32 -3.98 4.66
C TYR A 33 -2.44 -3.07 4.14
N LEU A 34 -2.22 -1.76 4.05
CA LEU A 34 -3.22 -0.81 3.57
C LEU A 34 -3.70 -1.15 2.16
N ILE A 35 -2.78 -1.30 1.19
CA ILE A 35 -3.17 -1.50 -0.21
C ILE A 35 -3.89 -2.84 -0.42
N GLU A 36 -3.40 -3.93 0.17
CA GLU A 36 -4.03 -5.25 0.01
C GLU A 36 -5.42 -5.31 0.63
N ARG A 37 -5.62 -4.67 1.79
CA ARG A 37 -6.94 -4.57 2.42
C ARG A 37 -7.90 -3.70 1.61
N MET A 38 -7.43 -2.61 1.02
CA MET A 38 -8.26 -1.75 0.16
C MET A 38 -8.70 -2.48 -1.12
N VAL A 39 -7.80 -3.26 -1.74
CA VAL A 39 -8.14 -4.10 -2.90
C VAL A 39 -9.19 -5.13 -2.53
N ASP A 40 -9.07 -5.78 -1.37
CA ASP A 40 -10.06 -6.76 -0.88
C ASP A 40 -11.44 -6.13 -0.64
N VAL A 41 -11.50 -4.95 -0.02
CA VAL A 41 -12.76 -4.22 0.19
C VAL A 41 -13.40 -3.83 -1.15
N LEU A 42 -12.59 -3.39 -2.11
CA LEU A 42 -13.07 -3.07 -3.45
C LEU A 42 -13.61 -4.32 -4.17
N ALA A 43 -12.91 -5.45 -4.08
CA ALA A 43 -13.35 -6.73 -4.66
C ALA A 43 -14.72 -7.15 -4.11
N GLN A 44 -14.88 -7.08 -2.79
CA GLN A 44 -16.15 -7.40 -2.12
C GLN A 44 -17.29 -6.47 -2.55
N LYS A 45 -17.01 -5.16 -2.68
CA LYS A 45 -18.01 -4.17 -3.09
C LYS A 45 -18.47 -4.35 -4.54
N LEU A 46 -17.56 -4.79 -5.41
CA LEU A 46 -17.85 -5.01 -6.83
C LEU A 46 -18.30 -6.45 -7.13
N GLU A 47 -18.33 -7.33 -6.12
CA GLU A 47 -18.65 -8.75 -6.26
C GLU A 47 -17.74 -9.48 -7.27
N ILE A 48 -16.47 -9.06 -7.34
CA ILE A 48 -15.44 -9.66 -8.21
C ILE A 48 -14.51 -10.51 -7.35
N ASP A 49 -14.00 -11.61 -7.90
CA ASP A 49 -12.98 -12.40 -7.23
C ASP A 49 -11.71 -11.56 -6.93
N LYS A 50 -11.10 -11.85 -5.79
CA LYS A 50 -9.93 -11.14 -5.29
C LYS A 50 -8.70 -11.28 -6.20
N ALA A 51 -8.51 -12.42 -6.86
CA ALA A 51 -7.42 -12.60 -7.80
C ALA A 51 -7.73 -11.90 -9.12
N GLU A 52 -8.99 -11.97 -9.57
CA GLU A 52 -9.44 -11.35 -10.83
C GLU A 52 -9.28 -9.82 -10.84
N ILE A 53 -9.53 -9.13 -9.73
CA ILE A 53 -9.32 -7.67 -9.66
C ILE A 53 -7.83 -7.28 -9.66
N ARG A 54 -6.94 -8.17 -9.17
CA ARG A 54 -5.50 -7.91 -9.05
C ARG A 54 -4.76 -8.09 -10.38
N LEU A 55 -5.08 -9.15 -11.12
CA LEU A 55 -4.44 -9.50 -12.38
C LEU A 55 -4.32 -8.34 -13.40
N PRO A 56 -5.41 -7.63 -13.76
CA PRO A 56 -5.33 -6.52 -14.69
C PRO A 56 -4.66 -5.27 -14.09
N SER A 57 -4.59 -5.19 -12.76
CA SER A 57 -4.01 -4.07 -12.02
C SER A 57 -2.49 -4.17 -11.85
N PHE A 58 -1.88 -5.31 -12.17
CA PHE A 58 -0.45 -5.50 -12.04
C PHE A 58 0.37 -4.67 -13.04
N ILE A 59 1.53 -4.22 -12.57
CA ILE A 59 2.57 -3.64 -13.43
C ILE A 59 3.10 -4.75 -14.33
N ARG A 60 3.01 -4.54 -15.64
CA ARG A 60 3.46 -5.53 -16.64
C ARG A 60 4.98 -5.57 -16.69
N LYS A 61 5.55 -6.72 -17.03
CA LYS A 61 7.00 -6.93 -17.15
C LYS A 61 7.70 -5.89 -18.05
N ALA A 62 7.04 -5.46 -19.13
CA ALA A 62 7.59 -4.47 -20.06
C ALA A 62 7.61 -3.03 -19.52
N GLN A 63 6.94 -2.76 -18.40
CA GLN A 63 6.86 -1.42 -17.81
C GLN A 63 7.99 -1.13 -16.82
N PHE A 64 8.89 -2.09 -16.57
CA PHE A 64 10.04 -1.88 -15.69
C PHE A 64 11.18 -1.18 -16.43
N PRO A 65 11.87 -0.19 -15.81
CA PRO A 65 11.64 0.36 -14.47
C PRO A 65 10.37 1.23 -14.41
N TYR A 66 9.51 0.97 -13.42
CA TYR A 66 8.20 1.62 -13.30
C TYR A 66 8.23 2.74 -12.25
N ALA A 67 7.95 3.97 -12.67
CA ALA A 67 7.76 5.10 -11.77
C ALA A 67 6.37 5.03 -11.12
N THR A 68 6.33 4.96 -9.79
CA THR A 68 5.08 4.97 -9.02
C THR A 68 4.58 6.40 -8.84
N PRO A 69 3.26 6.62 -8.65
CA PRO A 69 2.70 7.97 -8.44
C PRO A 69 3.15 8.65 -7.15
N LEU A 70 3.73 7.90 -6.21
CA LEU A 70 4.27 8.42 -4.95
C LEU A 70 5.80 8.62 -4.99
N GLY A 71 6.44 8.25 -6.11
CA GLY A 71 7.88 8.36 -6.29
C GLY A 71 8.71 7.48 -5.35
N LEU A 72 10.03 7.62 -5.50
CA LEU A 72 11.03 7.34 -4.47
C LEU A 72 11.52 8.72 -4.03
N GLU A 73 11.50 9.03 -2.74
CA GLU A 73 12.45 10.02 -2.21
C GLU A 73 13.77 9.31 -1.91
#